data_AF-A0A381LE54-F1
#
_entry.id   AF-A0A381LE54-F1
#
_cell.length_a   1.000
_cell.length_b   1.000
_cell.length_c   1.000
_cell.angle_alpha   90.00
_cell.angle_beta   90.00
_cell.angle_gamma   90.00
#
_symmetry.space_group_name_H-M   'P 1'
#
loop_
_entity.id
_entity.type
_entity.pdbx_description
1 polymer ?
#
loop_
_entity_poly.entity_id
_entity_poly.type
_entity_poly.pdbx_seq_one_letter_code
_entity_poly.pdbx_strand_id
1 'polypeptide(L)'
;MALAGFLTFGSLTEGNVLNNFPPDNVMVNIARLCFGLNMLTTLPLEAFVCREVMATYWFPDQHFSMPFHLLSTTILITSAMILSLLTCDLGIVFELIGATSACVLAYILPPLCYIKLSTRSWKTIPAIVCAVFGVLVMVISLFQIMSKIYRQHGGAAKTC
;
A
#
# COMPACT_ATOMS: atom_id res chain seq x y z
N MET A 1 -0.79 4.45 -18.65
CA MET A 1 -0.32 5.69 -17.98
C MET A 1 1.17 5.67 -17.68
N ALA A 2 1.73 4.63 -17.06
CA ALA A 2 3.17 4.55 -16.74
C ALA A 2 4.11 4.69 -17.96
N LEU A 3 3.76 4.08 -19.11
CA LEU A 3 4.59 4.14 -20.32
C LEU A 3 4.74 5.56 -20.87
N ALA A 4 3.65 6.33 -20.98
CA ALA A 4 3.69 7.70 -21.50
C ALA A 4 4.47 8.65 -20.56
N GLY A 5 4.32 8.48 -19.24
CA GLY A 5 5.11 9.23 -18.26
C GLY A 5 6.60 8.92 -18.35
N PHE A 6 6.96 7.63 -18.45
CA PHE A 6 8.35 7.20 -18.60
C PHE A 6 8.98 7.67 -19.91
N LEU A 7 8.26 7.65 -21.02
CA LEU A 7 8.78 8.18 -22.30
C LEU A 7 9.02 9.70 -22.26
N THR A 8 8.30 10.43 -21.40
CA THR A 8 8.39 11.89 -21.29
C THR A 8 9.49 12.34 -20.33
N PHE A 9 9.59 11.71 -19.16
CA PHE A 9 10.52 12.12 -18.08
C PHE A 9 11.69 11.15 -17.87
N GLY A 10 11.63 9.96 -18.47
CA GLY A 10 12.68 8.95 -18.37
C GLY A 10 13.00 8.57 -16.93
N SER A 11 14.29 8.57 -16.61
CA SER A 11 14.82 8.26 -15.29
C SER A 11 14.57 9.33 -14.23
N LEU A 12 14.06 10.51 -14.58
CA LEU A 12 13.78 11.61 -13.65
C LEU A 12 12.33 11.60 -13.14
N THR A 13 11.55 10.58 -13.46
CA THR A 13 10.14 10.50 -13.06
C THR A 13 9.98 10.38 -11.56
N GLU A 14 9.48 11.44 -10.92
CA GLU A 14 9.05 11.42 -9.51
C GLU A 14 7.88 10.44 -9.24
N GLY A 15 7.78 9.93 -8.01
CA GLY A 15 6.73 8.97 -7.61
C GLY A 15 5.30 9.50 -7.82
N ASN A 16 5.12 10.81 -7.70
CA ASN A 16 3.95 11.51 -8.22
C ASN A 16 4.32 12.20 -9.53
N VAL A 17 3.87 11.65 -10.66
CA VAL A 17 4.19 12.18 -12.00
C VAL A 17 3.78 13.65 -12.17
N LEU A 18 2.73 14.11 -11.46
CA LEU A 18 2.26 15.49 -11.53
C LEU A 18 3.24 16.50 -10.90
N ASN A 19 4.19 16.05 -10.08
CA ASN A 19 5.23 16.90 -9.49
C ASN A 19 6.35 17.24 -10.48
N ASN A 20 6.48 16.48 -11.59
CA ASN A 20 7.46 16.78 -12.64
C ASN A 20 7.04 17.98 -13.52
N PHE A 21 5.77 18.39 -13.44
CA PHE A 21 5.24 19.53 -14.21
C PHE A 21 5.26 20.82 -13.40
N PRO A 22 5.53 21.97 -14.05
CA PRO A 22 5.61 23.24 -13.35
C PRO A 22 4.22 23.69 -12.81
N PRO A 23 4.18 24.47 -11.71
CA PRO A 23 2.95 24.79 -10.99
C PRO A 23 2.06 25.85 -11.67
N ASP A 24 2.56 26.54 -12.68
CA ASP A 24 1.88 27.56 -13.46
C ASP A 24 0.91 26.98 -14.51
N ASN A 25 1.00 25.69 -14.81
CA ASN A 25 0.21 25.08 -15.87
C ASN A 25 -1.23 24.76 -15.40
N VAL A 26 -2.21 25.47 -15.96
CA VAL A 26 -3.63 25.34 -15.60
C VAL A 26 -4.15 23.91 -15.80
N MET A 27 -3.77 23.23 -16.89
CA MET A 27 -4.21 21.85 -17.16
C MET A 27 -3.73 20.88 -16.08
N VAL A 28 -2.48 21.03 -15.65
CA VAL A 28 -1.88 20.19 -14.60
C VAL A 28 -2.54 20.48 -13.25
N ASN A 29 -2.86 21.74 -12.96
CA ASN A 29 -3.56 22.09 -11.72
C ASN A 29 -5.00 21.55 -11.68
N ILE A 30 -5.71 21.52 -12.82
CA ILE A 30 -7.00 20.82 -12.92
C ILE A 30 -6.81 19.33 -12.64
N ALA A 31 -5.79 18.70 -13.24
CA ALA A 31 -5.50 17.29 -12.97
C ALA A 31 -5.16 17.02 -11.50
N ARG A 32 -4.40 17.89 -10.84
CA ARG A 32 -4.10 17.83 -9.39
C ARG A 32 -5.38 17.94 -8.55
N LEU A 33 -6.28 18.86 -8.91
CA LEU A 33 -7.58 19.00 -8.24
C LEU A 33 -8.42 17.72 -8.38
N CYS A 34 -8.56 17.19 -9.60
CA CYS A 34 -9.31 15.96 -9.85
C CYS A 34 -8.69 14.76 -9.10
N PHE A 35 -7.37 14.65 -9.08
CA PHE A 35 -6.66 13.62 -8.33
C PHE A 35 -6.92 13.75 -6.82
N GLY A 36 -6.83 14.96 -6.27
CA GLY A 36 -7.13 15.23 -4.86
C GLY A 36 -8.58 14.94 -4.48
N LEU A 37 -9.54 15.31 -5.33
CA LEU A 37 -10.96 14.99 -5.13
C LEU A 37 -11.21 13.48 -5.14
N ASN A 38 -10.59 12.75 -6.07
CA ASN A 38 -10.68 11.29 -6.09
C ASN A 38 -10.15 10.69 -4.78
N MET A 39 -8.96 11.09 -4.34
CA MET A 39 -8.37 10.64 -3.07
C MET A 39 -9.24 11.00 -1.85
N LEU A 40 -9.84 12.19 -1.82
CA LEU A 40 -10.78 12.61 -0.77
C LEU A 40 -11.99 11.68 -0.69
N THR A 41 -12.52 11.23 -1.83
CA THR A 41 -13.66 10.29 -1.88
C THR A 41 -13.26 8.84 -1.62
N THR A 42 -12.01 8.45 -1.90
CA THR A 42 -11.50 7.10 -1.66
C THR A 42 -11.25 6.84 -0.18
N LEU A 43 -10.65 7.80 0.54
CA LEU A 43 -10.33 7.67 1.95
C LEU A 43 -11.50 7.23 2.87
N PRO A 44 -12.73 7.80 2.76
CA PRO A 44 -13.85 7.34 3.59
C PRO A 44 -14.31 5.91 3.25
N LEU A 45 -14.21 5.50 1.99
CA LEU A 45 -14.55 4.14 1.56
C LEU A 45 -13.55 3.12 2.11
N GLU A 46 -12.26 3.44 2.06
CA GLU A 46 -11.21 2.57 2.62
C GLU A 46 -11.29 2.50 4.14
N ALA A 47 -11.50 3.63 4.82
CA ALA A 47 -11.69 3.67 6.27
C ALA A 47 -12.91 2.84 6.71
N PHE A 48 -13.97 2.83 5.90
CA PHE A 48 -15.15 1.98 6.14
C PHE A 48 -14.79 0.49 6.09
N VAL A 49 -14.11 0.03 5.03
CA VAL A 49 -13.73 -1.38 4.88
C VAL A 49 -12.76 -1.82 5.97
N CYS A 50 -11.75 -0.99 6.28
CA CYS A 50 -10.81 -1.27 7.36
C CYS A 50 -11.54 -1.42 8.70
N ARG A 51 -12.43 -0.48 9.04
CA ARG A 51 -13.20 -0.53 10.28
C ARG A 51 -14.08 -1.78 10.36
N GLU A 52 -14.74 -2.16 9.26
CA GLU A 52 -15.58 -3.35 9.21
C GLU A 52 -14.76 -4.61 9.48
N VAL A 53 -13.60 -4.76 8.84
CA VAL A 53 -12.68 -5.89 9.07
C VAL A 53 -12.20 -5.92 10.52
N MET A 54 -11.87 -4.77 11.11
CA MET A 54 -11.51 -4.68 12.53
C MET A 54 -12.69 -5.11 13.43
N ALA A 55 -13.90 -4.60 13.19
CA ALA A 55 -15.07 -4.93 13.98
C ALA A 55 -15.35 -6.45 13.94
N THR A 56 -15.36 -7.05 12.75
CA THR A 56 -15.60 -8.49 12.59
C THR A 56 -14.53 -9.34 13.28
N TYR A 57 -13.27 -8.93 13.24
CA TYR A 57 -12.17 -9.71 13.82
C TYR A 57 -12.11 -9.62 15.35
N TRP A 58 -12.27 -8.43 15.95
CA TRP A 58 -12.14 -8.23 17.39
C TRP A 58 -13.46 -8.40 18.15
N PHE A 59 -14.60 -8.08 17.55
CA PHE A 59 -15.91 -8.08 18.20
C PHE A 59 -17.00 -8.69 17.28
N PRO A 60 -16.92 -10.00 16.97
CA PRO A 60 -17.82 -10.64 16.02
C PRO A 60 -19.30 -10.59 16.45
N ASP A 61 -19.58 -10.58 17.76
CA ASP A 61 -20.94 -10.69 18.31
C ASP A 61 -21.51 -9.36 18.86
N GLN A 62 -20.73 -8.28 18.89
CA GLN A 62 -21.22 -6.99 19.41
C GLN A 62 -21.76 -6.10 18.30
N HIS A 63 -22.99 -5.63 18.50
CA HIS A 63 -23.61 -4.63 17.65
C HIS A 63 -23.04 -3.24 17.97
N PHE A 64 -22.90 -2.42 16.93
CA PHE A 64 -22.40 -1.05 16.89
C PHE A 64 -22.05 -0.40 18.25
N SER A 65 -20.75 -0.25 18.52
CA SER A 65 -20.23 0.50 19.67
C SER A 65 -19.60 1.83 19.22
N MET A 66 -20.20 2.94 19.65
CA MET A 66 -19.67 4.29 19.37
C MET A 66 -18.22 4.53 19.81
N PRO A 67 -17.76 4.08 21.00
CA PRO A 67 -16.37 4.31 21.39
C PRO A 67 -15.37 3.58 20.50
N PHE A 68 -15.69 2.37 20.05
CA PHE A 68 -14.84 1.62 19.11
C PHE A 68 -14.82 2.30 17.74
N HIS A 69 -15.96 2.79 17.27
CA HIS A 69 -16.07 3.50 16.01
C HIS A 69 -15.18 4.75 15.97
N LEU A 70 -15.29 5.60 17.00
CA LEU A 70 -14.48 6.81 17.12
C LEU A 70 -12.99 6.48 17.26
N LEU A 71 -12.64 5.48 18.08
CA LEU A 71 -11.25 5.08 18.28
C LEU A 71 -10.62 4.53 17.00
N SER A 72 -11.27 3.59 16.32
CA SER A 72 -10.77 2.98 15.08
C SER A 72 -10.58 4.03 13.98
N THR A 73 -11.57 4.90 13.76
CA THR A 73 -11.49 5.95 12.74
C THR A 73 -10.40 6.96 13.06
N THR A 74 -10.25 7.36 14.32
CA THR A 74 -9.19 8.28 14.75
C THR A 74 -7.80 7.68 14.52
N ILE A 75 -7.61 6.40 14.87
CA ILE A 75 -6.32 5.71 14.63
C ILE A 75 -6.01 5.61 13.14
N LEU A 76 -6.99 5.24 12.30
CA LEU A 76 -6.79 5.11 10.85
C LEU A 76 -6.41 6.46 10.22
N ILE A 77 -7.12 7.54 10.52
CA ILE A 77 -6.84 8.86 9.94
C ILE A 77 -5.52 9.42 10.48
N THR A 78 -5.28 9.31 11.79
CA THR A 78 -4.06 9.85 12.42
C THR A 78 -2.82 9.10 11.93
N SER A 79 -2.89 7.78 11.78
CA SER A 79 -1.76 6.99 11.23
C SER A 79 -1.47 7.35 9.78
N ALA A 80 -2.50 7.54 8.94
CA ALA A 80 -2.32 8.03 7.57
C ALA A 80 -1.69 9.43 7.53
N MET A 81 -2.11 10.33 8.42
CA MET A 81 -1.53 11.67 8.56
C MET A 81 -0.07 11.61 9.00
N ILE A 82 0.27 10.81 10.01
CA ILE A 82 1.66 10.63 10.47
C ILE A 82 2.53 10.10 9.33
N LEU A 83 2.06 9.09 8.60
CA LEU A 83 2.81 8.53 7.47
C LEU A 83 3.07 9.59 6.38
N SER A 84 2.08 10.44 6.10
CA SER A 84 2.19 11.55 5.15
C SER A 84 3.17 12.64 5.60
N LEU A 85 3.35 12.86 6.91
CA LEU A 85 4.31 13.83 7.44
C LEU A 85 5.74 13.26 7.48
N LEU A 86 5.87 11.95 7.67
CA LEU A 86 7.17 11.28 7.76
C LEU A 86 7.76 10.92 6.39
N THR A 87 6.94 10.81 5.34
CA THR A 87 7.37 10.30 4.04
C THR A 87 7.10 11.28 2.91
N CYS A 88 8.15 11.64 2.17
CA CYS A 88 8.06 12.54 1.01
C CYS A 88 7.93 11.79 -0.31
N ASP A 89 8.35 10.53 -0.34
CA ASP A 89 8.35 9.70 -1.53
C ASP A 89 7.17 8.74 -1.53
N LEU A 90 6.06 9.15 -2.15
CA LEU A 90 4.89 8.27 -2.34
C LEU A 90 5.26 6.95 -3.04
N GLY A 91 6.26 6.97 -3.93
CA GLY A 91 6.73 5.79 -4.65
C GLY A 91 7.26 4.70 -3.70
N ILE A 92 8.03 5.07 -2.68
CA ILE A 92 8.59 4.11 -1.70
C ILE A 92 7.46 3.50 -0.85
N VAL A 93 6.48 4.32 -0.46
CA VAL A 93 5.32 3.86 0.31
C VAL A 93 4.51 2.84 -0.51
N PHE A 94 4.21 3.14 -1.78
CA PHE A 94 3.50 2.19 -2.63
C PHE A 94 4.32 0.95 -2.97
N GLU A 95 5.64 1.06 -3.13
CA GLU A 95 6.53 -0.10 -3.33
C GLU A 95 6.50 -1.02 -2.10
N LEU A 96 6.54 -0.46 -0.89
CA LEU A 96 6.49 -1.21 0.37
C LEU A 96 5.12 -1.88 0.60
N ILE A 97 4.04 -1.13 0.44
CA ILE A 97 2.67 -1.65 0.59
C ILE A 97 2.41 -2.73 -0.47
N GLY A 98 2.79 -2.48 -1.72
CA GLY A 98 2.65 -3.44 -2.82
C GLY A 98 3.46 -4.72 -2.57
N ALA A 99 4.73 -4.60 -2.18
CA ALA A 99 5.60 -5.75 -1.92
C ALA A 99 5.09 -6.64 -0.78
N THR A 100 4.48 -6.05 0.25
CA THR A 100 3.98 -6.79 1.41
C THR A 100 2.57 -7.34 1.16
N SER A 101 1.60 -6.45 0.92
CA SER A 101 0.19 -6.83 0.82
C SER A 101 -0.09 -7.70 -0.41
N ALA A 102 0.49 -7.40 -1.57
CA ALA A 102 0.25 -8.20 -2.78
C ALA A 102 0.87 -9.59 -2.65
N CYS A 103 2.06 -9.73 -2.05
CA CYS A 103 2.68 -11.03 -1.84
C CYS A 103 1.85 -11.90 -0.90
N VAL A 104 1.36 -11.32 0.20
CA VAL A 104 0.51 -12.04 1.16
C VAL A 104 -0.80 -12.48 0.50
N LEU A 105 -1.50 -11.57 -0.17
CA LEU A 105 -2.82 -11.84 -0.74
C LEU A 105 -2.78 -12.73 -1.98
N ALA A 106 -1.76 -12.63 -2.83
CA ALA A 106 -1.68 -13.38 -4.08
C ALA A 106 -0.96 -14.73 -3.93
N TYR A 107 0.14 -14.78 -3.17
CA TYR A 107 1.02 -15.96 -3.14
C TYR A 107 0.94 -16.76 -1.83
N ILE A 108 0.56 -16.16 -0.71
CA ILE A 108 0.60 -16.84 0.60
C ILE A 108 -0.81 -17.29 1.02
N LEU A 109 -1.78 -16.39 1.03
CA LEU A 109 -3.11 -16.64 1.58
C LEU A 109 -3.90 -17.71 0.80
N PRO A 110 -4.00 -17.69 -0.55
CA PRO A 110 -4.77 -18.68 -1.29
C PRO A 110 -4.19 -20.11 -1.14
N PRO A 111 -2.86 -20.33 -1.23
CA PRO A 111 -2.29 -21.65 -0.98
C PRO A 111 -2.46 -22.13 0.46
N LEU A 112 -2.36 -21.25 1.46
CA LEU A 112 -2.62 -21.62 2.85
C LEU A 112 -4.07 -22.08 3.08
N CYS A 113 -5.04 -21.37 2.51
CA CYS A 113 -6.44 -21.78 2.52
C CYS A 113 -6.63 -23.13 1.83
N TYR A 114 -6.00 -23.33 0.66
CA TYR A 114 -6.05 -24.61 -0.05
C TYR A 114 -5.50 -25.77 0.80
N ILE A 115 -4.36 -25.58 1.46
CA ILE A 115 -3.74 -26.60 2.32
C ILE A 115 -4.63 -26.92 3.54
N LYS A 116 -5.30 -25.91 4.10
CA LYS A 116 -6.18 -26.06 5.27
C LYS A 116 -7.50 -26.75 4.95
N LEU A 117 -8.07 -26.51 3.76
CA LEU A 117 -9.37 -27.07 3.36
C LEU A 117 -9.24 -28.38 2.55
N SER A 118 -8.08 -28.64 1.94
CA SER A 118 -7.87 -29.84 1.10
C SER A 118 -7.35 -31.02 1.91
N THR A 119 -7.76 -32.23 1.52
CA THR A 119 -7.18 -33.46 2.06
C THR A 119 -5.73 -33.61 1.60
N ARG A 120 -4.82 -33.92 2.53
CA ARG A 120 -3.38 -34.00 2.22
C ARG A 120 -3.15 -35.02 1.09
N SER A 121 -2.65 -34.52 -0.03
CA SER A 121 -2.34 -35.29 -1.23
C SER A 121 -1.09 -34.72 -1.89
N TRP A 122 -0.57 -35.41 -2.90
CA TRP A 122 0.54 -34.92 -3.74
C TRP A 122 0.24 -33.57 -4.40
N LYS A 123 -1.04 -33.23 -4.54
CA LYS A 123 -1.52 -31.93 -5.04
C LYS A 123 -1.30 -30.76 -4.07
N THR A 124 -0.94 -31.03 -2.81
CA THR A 124 -0.64 -30.00 -1.80
C THR A 124 0.79 -29.45 -1.95
N ILE A 125 1.68 -30.18 -2.63
CA ILE A 125 3.08 -29.77 -2.89
C ILE A 125 3.17 -28.45 -3.67
N PRO A 126 2.50 -28.26 -4.82
CA PRO A 126 2.57 -26.98 -5.56
C PRO A 126 2.05 -25.79 -4.76
N ALA A 127 1.06 -26.00 -3.88
CA ALA A 127 0.56 -24.95 -2.99
C ALA A 127 1.65 -24.51 -1.98
N ILE A 128 2.36 -25.47 -1.38
CA ILE A 128 3.48 -25.17 -0.47
C ILE A 128 4.60 -24.44 -1.22
N VAL A 129 4.97 -24.88 -2.42
CA VAL A 129 6.01 -24.22 -3.25
C VAL A 129 5.61 -22.78 -3.57
N CYS A 130 4.35 -22.54 -3.95
CA CYS A 130 3.85 -21.19 -4.23
C CYS A 130 3.93 -20.27 -2.99
N ALA A 131 3.52 -20.77 -1.81
CA ALA A 131 3.63 -20.02 -0.56
C ALA A 131 5.09 -19.71 -0.19
N VAL A 132 6.00 -20.69 -0.31
CA VAL A 132 7.43 -20.48 -0.06
C VAL A 132 8.02 -19.46 -1.03
N PHE A 133 7.68 -19.55 -2.32
CA PHE A 133 8.07 -18.57 -3.32
C PHE A 133 7.58 -17.15 -2.96
N GLY A 134 6.31 -17.02 -2.55
CA GLY A 134 5.75 -15.74 -2.09
C GLY A 134 6.52 -15.13 -0.91
N VAL A 135 6.90 -15.97 0.07
CA VAL A 135 7.72 -15.52 1.22
C VAL A 135 9.11 -15.07 0.76
N LEU A 136 9.76 -15.81 -0.12
CA LEU A 136 11.09 -15.44 -0.65
C LEU A 136 11.03 -14.12 -1.42
N VAL A 137 10.04 -13.94 -2.30
CA VAL A 137 9.84 -12.69 -3.06
C VAL A 137 9.59 -11.52 -2.12
N MET A 138 8.77 -11.71 -1.07
CA MET A 138 8.51 -10.68 -0.08
C MET A 138 9.79 -10.26 0.66
N VAL A 139 10.61 -11.22 1.11
CA VAL A 139 11.88 -10.92 1.79
C VAL A 139 12.87 -10.19 0.87
N ILE A 140 13.02 -10.65 -0.37
CA ILE A 140 13.91 -10.02 -1.34
C ILE A 140 13.44 -8.58 -1.64
N SER A 141 12.14 -8.38 -1.86
CA SER A 141 11.56 -7.06 -2.14
C SER A 141 11.75 -6.11 -0.96
N LEU A 142 11.47 -6.57 0.26
CA LEU A 142 11.71 -5.79 1.47
C LEU A 142 13.18 -5.40 1.64
N PHE A 143 14.10 -6.34 1.39
CA PHE A 143 15.54 -6.05 1.46
C PHE A 143 15.96 -4.99 0.43
N GLN A 144 15.46 -5.09 -0.81
CA GLN A 144 15.73 -4.09 -1.84
C GLN A 144 15.20 -2.71 -1.45
N ILE A 145 13.97 -2.63 -0.93
CA ILE A 145 13.38 -1.37 -0.48
C ILE A 145 14.16 -0.78 0.69
N MET A 146 14.50 -1.58 1.70
CA MET A 146 15.31 -1.12 2.83
C MET A 146 16.69 -0.62 2.39
N SER A 147 17.32 -1.30 1.43
CA SER A 147 18.60 -0.85 0.87
C SER A 147 18.49 0.47 0.10
N LYS A 148 17.37 0.69 -0.62
CA LYS A 148 17.07 1.96 -1.29
C LYS A 148 16.90 3.09 -0.28
N ILE A 149 16.10 2.87 0.77
CA ILE A 149 15.86 3.85 1.85
C ILE A 149 17.18 4.22 2.55
N TYR A 150 18.01 3.23 2.89
CA TYR A 150 19.30 3.47 3.54
C TYR A 150 20.26 4.30 2.66
N ARG A 151 20.36 3.97 1.37
CA ARG A 151 21.19 4.75 0.42
C ARG A 151 20.69 6.17 0.26
N GLN A 152 19.37 6.38 0.31
CA GLN A 152 18.77 7.70 0.22
C GLN A 152 19.01 8.54 1.49
N HIS A 153 18.99 7.93 2.68
CA HIS A 153 19.33 8.61 3.94
C HIS A 153 20.80 9.04 4.02
N GLY A 154 21.71 8.37 3.31
CA GLY A 154 23.12 8.77 3.21
C GLY A 154 23.37 10.02 2.34
N GLY A 155 22.37 10.49 1.59
CA GLY A 155 22.45 11.69 0.76
C GLY A 155 21.34 12.67 1.11
N ALA A 156 21.58 13.50 2.12
CA ALA A 156 20.73 14.61 2.58
C ALA A 156 19.24 14.24 2.81
N ALA A 157 18.86 14.13 4.08
CA ALA A 157 17.46 14.05 4.49
C ALA A 157 16.65 15.20 3.85
N LYS A 158 15.84 14.89 2.84
CA LYS A 158 14.76 15.78 2.40
C LYS A 158 13.64 15.59 3.41
N THR A 159 13.61 16.44 4.42
CA THR A 159 12.38 16.69 5.18
C THR A 159 11.35 17.27 4.22
N CYS A 160 10.14 16.72 4.28
CA CYS A 160 8.93 17.43 3.91
C CYS A 160 8.76 18.59 4.91
#